data_AF-A0A8S3K597-F1
#
_entry.id   AF-A0A8S3K597-F1
#
_cell.length_a   1.000
_cell.length_b   1.000
_cell.length_c   1.000
_cell.angle_alpha   90.00
_cell.angle_beta   90.00
_cell.angle_gamma   90.00
#
_symmetry.space_group_name_H-M   'P 1'
#
loop_
_entity.id
_entity.type
_entity.pdbx_description
1 polymer ?
#
loop_
_entity_poly.entity_id
_entity_poly.type
_entity_poly.pdbx_seq_one_letter_code
_entity_poly.pdbx_strand_id
1 'polypeptide(L)'
;ELTDVSVFATNQYYDIFIGHTNAYNYSQWFLSNGTLSPPLHWCPGLATTYATLTCTRLLIGAVCVTNIACYGWTSRYICELD
;
A
#
# COMPACT_ATOMS: atom_id res chain seq x y z
N GLU A 1 13.85 19.95 -7.09
CA GLU A 1 12.50 20.43 -7.48
C GLU A 1 11.51 19.32 -7.17
N LEU A 2 10.54 19.58 -6.30
CA LEU A 2 9.46 18.63 -5.99
C LEU A 2 8.48 18.68 -7.16
N THR A 3 8.34 17.59 -7.90
CA THR A 3 7.36 17.48 -8.98
C THR A 3 5.98 17.31 -8.34
N ASP A 4 5.14 18.31 -8.53
CA ASP A 4 3.77 18.37 -8.06
C ASP A 4 2.95 17.28 -8.78
N VAL A 5 2.58 16.21 -8.07
CA VAL A 5 1.79 15.10 -8.62
C VAL A 5 0.34 15.53 -8.66
N SER A 6 -0.07 16.17 -9.75
CA SER A 6 -1.47 16.48 -10.03
C SER A 6 -2.22 15.21 -10.42
N VAL A 7 -2.87 14.57 -9.46
CA VAL A 7 -3.76 13.42 -9.69
C VAL A 7 -5.09 13.94 -10.26
N PHE A 8 -5.25 13.84 -11.58
CA PHE A 8 -6.54 14.09 -12.24
C PHE A 8 -7.54 12.99 -11.83
N ALA A 9 -8.48 13.33 -10.95
CA ALA A 9 -9.50 12.43 -10.45
C ALA A 9 -10.66 12.30 -11.44
N THR A 10 -10.74 11.16 -12.15
CA THR A 10 -11.93 10.78 -12.93
C THR A 10 -12.45 9.42 -12.44
N ASN A 11 -13.46 9.44 -11.55
CA ASN A 11 -14.48 8.40 -11.29
C ASN A 11 -14.13 6.89 -11.29
N GLN A 12 -12.92 6.47 -10.98
CA GLN A 12 -12.63 5.09 -10.60
C GLN A 12 -11.69 5.09 -9.40
N TYR A 13 -11.99 4.28 -8.39
CA TYR A 13 -11.17 4.10 -7.19
C TYR A 13 -9.74 3.73 -7.60
N TYR A 14 -8.85 4.72 -7.64
CA TYR A 14 -7.45 4.49 -7.91
C TYR A 14 -6.82 3.94 -6.64
N ASP A 15 -6.54 2.64 -6.65
CA ASP A 15 -5.72 2.01 -5.63
C ASP A 15 -4.26 2.08 -6.06
N ILE A 16 -3.35 2.33 -5.13
CA ILE A 16 -1.91 2.41 -5.41
C ILE A 16 -1.19 1.39 -4.53
N PHE A 17 -0.38 0.51 -5.12
CA PHE A 17 0.56 -0.29 -4.35
C PHE A 17 1.58 0.65 -3.71
N ILE A 18 1.65 0.60 -2.39
CA ILE A 18 2.68 1.24 -1.57
C ILE A 18 3.56 0.10 -1.07
N GLY A 19 4.87 0.17 -1.23
CA GLY A 19 5.79 -0.98 -1.16
C GLY A 19 5.98 -1.61 0.22
N HIS A 20 4.92 -1.86 1.00
CA HIS A 20 4.97 -2.49 2.32
C HIS A 20 4.39 -3.91 2.26
N THR A 21 5.08 -4.85 2.91
CA THR A 21 4.73 -6.26 2.99
C THR A 21 5.02 -6.87 4.35
N ASN A 22 4.24 -7.87 4.76
CA ASN A 22 4.53 -8.72 5.93
C ASN A 22 4.73 -10.20 5.55
N ALA A 23 5.02 -10.48 4.27
CA ALA A 23 5.12 -11.86 3.77
C ALA A 23 6.20 -12.70 4.46
N TYR A 24 7.25 -12.06 4.98
CA TYR A 24 8.37 -12.73 5.67
C TYR A 24 8.10 -12.95 7.17
N ASN A 25 7.26 -12.11 7.78
CA ASN A 25 6.88 -12.19 9.18
C ASN A 25 5.52 -11.52 9.38
N TYR A 26 4.47 -12.31 9.59
CA TYR A 26 3.09 -11.84 9.69
C TYR A 26 2.81 -10.86 10.85
N SER A 27 3.73 -10.74 11.81
CA SER A 27 3.60 -9.80 12.93
C SER A 27 4.11 -8.39 12.62
N GLN A 28 4.85 -8.19 11.53
CA GLN A 28 5.55 -6.94 11.23
C GLN A 28 5.49 -6.59 9.74
N TRP A 29 5.41 -5.30 9.44
CA TRP A 29 5.45 -4.79 8.07
C TRP A 29 6.85 -4.29 7.74
N PHE A 30 7.26 -4.52 6.51
CA PHE A 30 8.58 -4.19 5.96
C PHE A 30 8.40 -3.45 4.65
N LEU A 31 9.31 -2.51 4.36
CA LEU A 31 9.45 -1.94 3.03
C LEU A 31 10.04 -2.97 2.06
N SER A 32 9.91 -2.72 0.76
CA SER A 32 10.47 -3.58 -0.29
C SER A 32 11.99 -3.75 -0.23
N ASN A 33 12.70 -2.83 0.42
CA ASN A 33 14.14 -2.92 0.68
C ASN A 33 14.49 -3.77 1.92
N GLY A 34 13.48 -4.34 2.62
CA GLY A 34 13.66 -5.20 3.79
C GLY A 34 13.77 -4.47 5.13
N THR A 35 13.74 -3.14 5.15
CA THR A 35 13.71 -2.36 6.40
C THR A 35 12.33 -2.37 7.04
N LEU A 36 12.25 -2.10 8.35
CA LEU A 36 10.98 -2.02 9.04
C LEU A 36 10.14 -0.87 8.49
N SER A 37 8.88 -1.17 8.20
CA SER A 37 7.91 -0.17 7.78
C SER A 37 7.65 0.83 8.91
N PRO A 38 7.56 2.14 8.60
CA PRO A 38 6.97 3.09 9.54
C PRO A 38 5.49 2.77 9.82
N PRO A 39 4.87 3.36 10.85
CA PRO A 39 3.45 3.23 11.11
C PRO A 39 2.60 3.63 9.90
N LEU A 40 1.63 2.80 9.55
CA LEU A 40 0.72 3.01 8.42
C LEU A 40 -0.64 3.55 8.90
N HIS A 41 -1.23 4.46 8.12
CA HIS A 41 -2.59 4.95 8.35
C HIS A 41 -3.62 3.96 7.79
N TRP A 42 -3.95 2.95 8.58
CA TRP A 42 -4.85 1.88 8.19
C TRP A 42 -6.30 2.34 8.04
N CYS A 43 -6.99 1.78 7.05
CA CYS A 43 -8.43 1.95 6.90
C CYS A 43 -9.17 1.31 8.09
N PRO A 44 -10.14 2.01 8.70
CA PRO A 44 -10.92 1.47 9.81
C PRO A 44 -11.59 0.14 9.45
N GLY A 45 -11.37 -0.89 10.27
CA GLY A 45 -11.99 -2.21 10.09
C GLY A 45 -11.45 -3.05 8.93
N LEU A 46 -10.46 -2.56 8.16
CA LEU A 46 -9.91 -3.26 7.00
C LEU A 46 -8.48 -3.77 7.20
N ALA A 47 -7.75 -3.33 8.23
CA ALA A 47 -6.46 -3.91 8.60
C ALA A 47 -6.68 -5.34 9.11
N THR A 48 -6.61 -6.30 8.21
CA THR A 48 -6.88 -7.70 8.52
C THR A 48 -5.62 -8.51 8.28
N THR A 49 -5.11 -9.19 9.31
CA THR A 49 -3.99 -10.12 9.16
C THR A 49 -4.49 -11.45 8.61
N TYR A 50 -4.97 -11.45 7.37
CA TYR A 50 -5.15 -12.71 6.64
C TYR A 50 -3.79 -13.15 6.12
N ALA A 51 -3.41 -14.41 6.36
CA ALA A 51 -2.12 -14.96 5.93
C ALA A 51 -1.90 -14.86 4.40
N THR A 52 -2.98 -14.68 3.62
CA THR A 52 -2.93 -14.54 2.16
C THR A 52 -2.84 -13.09 1.68
N LEU A 53 -3.06 -12.10 2.54
CA LEU A 53 -3.08 -10.67 2.19
C LEU A 53 -1.84 -9.99 2.77
N THR A 54 -0.70 -10.20 2.11
CA THR A 54 0.61 -9.82 2.62
C THR A 54 1.22 -8.57 1.99
N CYS A 55 0.51 -7.92 1.07
CA CYS A 55 0.91 -6.66 0.44
C CYS A 55 -0.05 -5.53 0.84
N THR A 56 0.35 -4.28 0.63
CA THR A 56 -0.47 -3.11 0.96
C THR A 56 -0.81 -2.27 -0.26
N ARG A 57 -1.98 -1.62 -0.20
CA ARG A 57 -2.40 -0.60 -1.15
C ARG A 57 -2.97 0.61 -0.42
N LEU A 58 -2.78 1.79 -0.99
CA LEU A 58 -3.44 3.03 -0.63
C LEU A 58 -4.76 3.14 -1.41
N LEU A 59 -5.87 3.29 -0.68
CA LEU A 59 -7.16 3.64 -1.27
C LEU A 59 -7.25 5.17 -1.38
N ILE A 60 -7.07 5.74 -2.57
CA ILE A 60 -7.01 7.21 -2.72
C ILE A 60 -8.31 7.87 -2.25
N GLY A 61 -9.47 7.28 -2.53
CA GLY A 61 -10.77 7.84 -2.14
C GLY A 61 -10.99 7.91 -0.62
N ALA A 62 -10.31 7.08 0.16
CA ALA A 62 -10.44 7.03 1.62
C ALA A 62 -9.16 7.51 2.35
N VAL A 63 -8.10 7.80 1.61
CA VAL A 63 -6.78 8.24 2.11
C VAL A 63 -6.28 7.35 3.26
N CYS A 64 -6.39 6.03 3.06
CA CYS A 64 -6.00 5.03 4.05
C CYS A 64 -5.47 3.76 3.38
N VAL A 65 -4.74 2.96 4.17
CA VAL A 65 -4.05 1.75 3.72
C VAL A 65 -4.89 0.51 4.04
N THR A 66 -4.92 -0.43 3.11
CA THR A 66 -5.48 -1.77 3.33
C THR A 66 -4.54 -2.84 2.81
N ASN A 67 -4.66 -4.04 3.37
CA ASN A 67 -3.96 -5.23 2.91
C ASN A 67 -4.64 -5.86 1.68
N ILE A 68 -3.85 -6.52 0.84
CA ILE A 68 -4.25 -7.17 -0.41
C ILE A 68 -3.32 -8.35 -0.71
N ALA A 69 -3.77 -9.30 -1.53
CA ALA A 69 -2.91 -10.36 -2.03
C ALA A 69 -1.84 -9.75 -2.96
N CYS A 70 -0.60 -10.21 -2.82
CA CYS A 70 0.52 -9.70 -3.63
C CYS A 70 0.42 -10.08 -5.12
N TYR A 71 -0.36 -11.10 -5.45
CA TYR A 71 -0.47 -11.66 -6.80
C TYR A 71 -1.91 -11.65 -7.29
N GLY A 72 -2.10 -11.65 -8.62
CA GLY A 72 -3.42 -11.67 -9.25
C GLY A 72 -4.12 -10.32 -9.33
N TRP A 73 -3.44 -9.24 -8.93
CA TRP A 73 -3.94 -7.87 -9.00
C TRP A 73 -2.99 -7.00 -9.82
N THR A 74 -3.55 -6.08 -10.59
CA THR A 74 -2.79 -5.04 -11.29
C THR A 74 -3.24 -3.70 -10.74
N SER A 75 -2.29 -2.90 -10.27
CA SER A 75 -2.55 -1.56 -9.75
C SER A 75 -1.43 -0.61 -10.12
N ARG A 76 -1.69 0.69 -9.97
CA ARG A 76 -0.66 1.72 -10.08
C ARG A 76 0.30 1.60 -8.90
N TYR A 77 1.52 2.08 -9.06
CA TYR A 77 2.53 2.14 -8.00
C TYR A 77 3.29 3.46 -8.11
N ILE A 78 3.86 3.89 -6.98
CA ILE A 78 4.76 5.04 -6.91
C ILE A 78 6.10 4.52 -6.41
N CYS A 79 7.18 4.85 -7.12
CA CYS A 79 8.53 4.62 -6.63
C CYS A 79 8.99 5.83 -5.84
N GLU A 80 9.51 5.60 -4.65
CA GLU A 80 10.32 6.59 -3.93
C GLU A 80 11.77 6.45 -4.40
N LEU A 81 12.43 7.57 -4.65
CA LEU A 81 13.85 7.62 -5.00
C LEU A 81 14.62 8.03 -3.74
N ASP A 82 15.59 7.21 -3.35
CA ASP A 82 16.56 7.52 -2.29
C ASP A 82 17.55 8.62 -2.75
#